data_AF-A0A512H826-F1
#
_entry.id   AF-A0A512H826-F1
#
_cell.length_a   1.000
_cell.length_b   1.000
_cell.length_c   1.000
_cell.angle_alpha   90.00
_cell.angle_beta   90.00
_cell.angle_gamma   90.00
#
_symmetry.space_group_name_H-M   'P 1'
#
loop_
_entity.id
_entity.type
_entity.pdbx_description
1 polymer ?
#
loop_
_entity_poly.entity_id
_entity_poly.type
_entity_poly.pdbx_seq_one_letter_code
_entity_poly.pdbx_strand_id
1 'polypeptide(L)'
;MDGNGPGSHVQWLLSRMIGAYASADQSAQCGDFAHYINASRCLAEQLRQAALSGHAPCPVGVLDFLEMVERTTAGGQTPEDRELLGLMDWAHRLYEECGSGLDQGD
;
A
#
# COMPACT_ATOMS: atom_id res chain seq x y z
N MET A 1 -17.00 -12.94 14.05
CA MET A 1 -16.52 -12.15 12.91
C MET A 1 -16.20 -10.78 13.48
N ASP A 2 -15.01 -10.64 14.04
CA ASP A 2 -14.53 -9.42 14.68
C ASP A 2 -14.42 -8.33 13.61
N GLY A 3 -15.28 -7.33 13.74
CA GLY A 3 -15.37 -6.21 12.81
C GLY A 3 -14.13 -5.34 12.93
N ASN A 4 -13.13 -5.60 12.09
CA ASN A 4 -12.00 -4.69 11.89
C ASN A 4 -11.76 -4.50 10.39
N GLY A 5 -12.80 -4.03 9.70
CA GLY A 5 -12.67 -3.51 8.34
C GLY A 5 -11.94 -2.16 8.38
N PRO A 6 -11.35 -1.70 7.26
CA PRO A 6 -10.63 -0.44 7.23
C PRO A 6 -11.55 0.73 7.62
N GLY A 7 -11.10 1.53 8.58
CA GLY A 7 -11.81 2.69 9.13
C GLY A 7 -11.81 3.91 8.19
N SER A 8 -11.01 3.89 7.12
CA SER A 8 -10.97 4.94 6.10
C SER A 8 -10.68 4.38 4.70
N HIS A 9 -11.00 5.17 3.66
CA HIS A 9 -10.68 4.83 2.27
C HIS A 9 -9.16 4.66 2.08
N VAL A 10 -8.35 5.52 2.73
CA VAL A 10 -6.88 5.45 2.73
C VAL A 10 -6.40 4.13 3.32
N GLN A 11 -6.95 3.74 4.47
CA GLN A 11 -6.61 2.48 5.13
C GLN A 11 -7.04 1.26 4.28
N TRP A 12 -8.18 1.35 3.59
CA TRP A 12 -8.62 0.32 2.65
C TRP A 12 -7.64 0.16 1.48
N LEU A 13 -7.22 1.26 0.86
CA LEU A 13 -6.25 1.24 -0.24
C LEU A 13 -4.90 0.66 0.19
N LEU A 14 -4.39 1.03 1.37
CA LEU A 14 -3.17 0.47 1.95
C LEU A 14 -3.30 -1.05 2.15
N SER A 15 -4.43 -1.53 2.68
CA SER A 15 -4.67 -2.98 2.84
C SER A 15 -4.66 -3.73 1.51
N ARG A 16 -5.17 -3.12 0.44
CA ARG A 16 -5.17 -3.70 -0.91
C ARG A 16 -3.76 -3.71 -1.50
N MET A 17 -2.95 -2.68 -1.24
CA MET A 17 -1.54 -2.64 -1.68
C MET A 17 -0.72 -3.73 -1.00
N ILE A 18 -0.86 -3.90 0.32
CA ILE A 18 -0.23 -4.99 1.08
C ILE A 18 -0.57 -6.35 0.46
N GLY A 19 -1.85 -6.61 0.20
CA GLY A 19 -2.29 -7.86 -0.42
C GLY A 19 -1.71 -8.06 -1.83
N ALA A 20 -1.58 -6.99 -2.61
CA ALA A 20 -0.95 -7.04 -3.93
C ALA A 20 0.54 -7.39 -3.83
N TYR A 21 1.30 -6.80 -2.89
CA TYR A 21 2.72 -7.13 -2.72
C TYR A 21 2.94 -8.55 -2.19
N ALA A 22 2.15 -9.00 -1.21
CA ALA A 22 2.21 -10.37 -0.73
C ALA A 22 1.89 -11.39 -1.85
N SER A 23 0.96 -11.04 -2.73
CA SER A 23 0.62 -11.87 -3.89
C SER A 23 1.70 -11.82 -4.97
N ALA A 24 2.33 -10.65 -5.19
CA ALA A 24 3.46 -10.50 -6.10
C ALA A 24 4.63 -11.40 -5.66
N ASP A 25 5.00 -11.37 -4.38
CA ASP A 25 6.05 -12.21 -3.78
C ASP A 25 5.80 -13.70 -4.00
N GLN A 26 4.57 -14.17 -3.73
CA GLN A 26 4.19 -15.57 -3.94
C GLN A 26 4.12 -15.96 -5.43
N SER A 27 3.74 -15.02 -6.30
CA SER A 27 3.57 -15.25 -7.74
C SER A 27 4.88 -15.35 -8.52
N ALA A 28 6.02 -15.16 -7.87
CA ALA A 28 7.36 -15.40 -8.42
C ALA A 28 7.47 -16.76 -9.16
N GLN A 29 6.69 -17.75 -8.73
CA GLN A 29 6.71 -19.12 -9.25
C GLN A 29 5.60 -19.39 -10.29
N CYS A 30 4.60 -18.51 -10.41
CA CYS A 30 3.39 -18.74 -11.23
C CYS A 30 3.19 -17.75 -12.39
N GLY A 31 4.00 -16.68 -12.46
CA GLY A 31 4.01 -15.75 -13.61
C GLY A 31 3.05 -14.56 -13.50
N ASP A 32 2.26 -14.46 -12.43
CA ASP A 32 1.30 -13.37 -12.21
C ASP A 32 1.93 -12.09 -11.62
N PHE A 33 3.25 -12.07 -11.44
CA PHE A 33 3.96 -10.96 -10.80
C PHE A 33 3.66 -9.60 -11.44
N ALA A 34 3.75 -9.51 -12.77
CA ALA A 34 3.50 -8.26 -13.50
C ALA A 34 2.06 -7.75 -13.31
N HIS A 35 1.09 -8.65 -13.13
CA HIS A 35 -0.30 -8.29 -12.85
C HIS A 35 -0.42 -7.59 -11.49
N TYR A 36 0.20 -8.15 -10.45
CA TYR A 36 0.17 -7.57 -9.10
C TYR A 36 0.96 -6.25 -9.01
N ILE A 37 2.08 -6.13 -9.72
CA ILE A 37 2.80 -4.85 -9.82
C ILE A 37 1.95 -3.79 -10.50
N ASN A 38 1.29 -4.13 -11.62
CA ASN A 38 0.39 -3.17 -12.28
C ASN A 38 -0.80 -2.79 -11.39
N ALA A 39 -1.40 -3.75 -10.69
CA ALA A 39 -2.46 -3.48 -9.72
C ALA A 39 -1.99 -2.55 -8.58
N SER A 40 -0.77 -2.72 -8.07
CA SER A 40 -0.19 -1.85 -7.04
C SER A 40 -0.02 -0.40 -7.52
N ARG A 41 0.30 -0.18 -8.80
CA ARG A 41 0.40 1.15 -9.41
C ARG A 41 -0.96 1.84 -9.47
N CYS A 42 -2.00 1.13 -9.92
CA CYS A 42 -3.36 1.68 -9.93
C CYS A 42 -3.88 2.00 -8.52
N LEU A 43 -3.50 1.21 -7.51
CA LEU A 43 -3.83 1.50 -6.11
C LEU A 43 -3.06 2.72 -5.60
N ALA A 44 -1.79 2.87 -5.97
CA ALA A 44 -0.98 4.04 -5.62
C ALA A 44 -1.57 5.34 -6.18
N GLU A 45 -2.06 5.34 -7.43
CA GLU A 45 -2.74 6.50 -8.02
C GLU A 45 -4.01 6.88 -7.25
N GLN A 46 -4.84 5.89 -6.90
CA GLN A 46 -6.04 6.11 -6.08
C GLN A 46 -5.69 6.63 -4.68
N LEU A 47 -4.62 6.10 -4.07
CA LEU A 47 -4.16 6.53 -2.76
C LEU A 47 -3.63 7.97 -2.80
N ARG A 48 -2.92 8.34 -3.87
CA ARG A 48 -2.48 9.73 -4.11
C ARG A 48 -3.69 10.66 -4.23
N GLN A 49 -4.71 10.29 -5.00
CA GLN A 49 -5.93 11.09 -5.12
C GLN A 49 -6.66 11.22 -3.78
N ALA A 50 -6.82 10.13 -3.03
CA ALA A 50 -7.43 10.15 -1.71
C ALA A 50 -6.67 11.09 -0.76
N ALA A 51 -5.34 11.01 -0.74
CA ALA A 51 -4.49 11.85 0.09
C ALA A 51 -4.55 13.33 -0.26
N LEU A 52 -4.57 13.67 -1.55
CA LEU A 52 -4.65 15.06 -2.02
C LEU A 52 -6.04 15.66 -1.86
N SER A 53 -7.09 14.83 -1.84
CA SER A 53 -8.47 15.31 -1.73
C SER A 53 -8.78 15.95 -0.36
N GLY A 54 -8.00 15.63 0.68
CA GLY A 54 -8.19 16.14 2.04
C GLY A 54 -9.42 15.61 2.77
N HIS A 55 -10.18 14.66 2.19
CA HIS A 55 -11.42 14.14 2.77
C HIS A 55 -11.20 13.04 3.82
N ALA A 56 -9.98 12.54 3.97
CA ALA A 56 -9.65 11.49 4.94
C ALA A 56 -8.30 11.79 5.62
N PRO A 57 -8.16 11.46 6.92
CA PRO A 57 -6.87 11.52 7.60
C PRO A 57 -5.89 10.59 6.90
N CYS A 58 -4.71 11.13 6.61
CA CYS A 58 -3.65 10.42 5.92
C CYS A 58 -2.44 10.26 6.84
N PRO A 59 -1.82 9.08 6.87
CA PRO A 59 -0.62 8.87 7.68
C PRO A 59 0.52 9.73 7.13
N VAL A 60 1.38 10.19 8.05
CA VAL A 60 2.55 10.99 7.70
C VAL A 60 3.48 10.13 6.84
N GLY A 61 3.96 10.69 5.73
CA GLY A 61 4.84 9.97 4.80
C GLY A 61 4.12 9.15 3.72
N VAL A 62 2.78 9.22 3.60
CA VAL A 62 2.05 8.55 2.51
C VAL A 62 2.49 9.02 1.12
N LEU A 63 2.82 10.32 0.97
CA LEU A 63 3.28 10.87 -0.31
C LEU A 63 4.69 10.38 -0.66
N ASP A 64 5.59 10.31 0.34
CA ASP A 64 6.95 9.76 0.17
C ASP A 64 6.90 8.28 -0.21
N PHE A 65 6.02 7.52 0.45
CA PHE A 65 5.75 6.12 0.11
C PHE A 65 5.30 5.99 -1.35
N LEU A 66 4.35 6.81 -1.79
CA LEU A 66 3.85 6.80 -3.16
C LEU A 66 4.92 7.16 -4.20
N GLU A 67 5.81 8.10 -3.88
CA GLU A 67 6.96 8.41 -4.74
C GLU A 67 7.89 7.20 -4.85
N MET A 68 8.17 6.51 -3.75
CA MET A 68 9.00 5.30 -3.78
C MET A 68 8.33 4.19 -4.60
N VAL A 69 7.03 3.95 -4.43
CA VAL A 69 6.28 2.97 -5.23
C VAL A 69 6.40 3.25 -6.72
N GLU A 70 6.26 4.51 -7.13
CA GLU A 70 6.38 4.91 -8.53
C GLU A 70 7.80 4.62 -9.07
N ARG A 71 8.84 4.96 -8.31
CA ARG A 71 10.24 4.72 -8.68
C ARG A 71 10.58 3.23 -8.77
N THR A 72 10.17 2.45 -7.77
CA THR A 72 10.43 1.01 -7.69
C THR A 72 9.70 0.29 -8.82
N THR A 73 8.42 0.62 -9.09
CA THR A 73 7.62 -0.08 -10.10
C THR A 73 7.85 0.39 -11.55
N ALA A 74 8.52 1.54 -11.76
CA ALA A 74 8.91 2.00 -13.09
C ALA A 74 10.05 1.18 -13.71
N GLY A 75 10.87 0.51 -12.89
CA GLY A 75 12.11 -0.14 -13.30
C GLY A 75 12.00 -1.53 -13.95
N GLY A 76 10.79 -2.06 -14.20
CA GLY A 76 10.64 -3.43 -14.68
C GLY A 76 11.04 -4.45 -13.60
N GLN A 77 10.42 -4.32 -12.43
CA GLN A 77 10.63 -5.18 -11.26
C GLN A 77 10.58 -6.67 -11.65
N THR A 78 11.37 -7.44 -10.93
CA THR A 78 11.39 -8.90 -10.97
C THR A 78 11.02 -9.44 -9.59
N PRO A 79 10.54 -10.69 -9.50
CA PRO A 79 10.20 -11.28 -8.22
C PRO A 79 11.39 -11.46 -7.26
N GLU A 80 12.62 -11.35 -7.75
CA GLU A 80 13.84 -11.43 -6.94
C GLU A 80 14.18 -10.07 -6.27
N ASP A 81 13.50 -8.99 -6.67
CA ASP A 81 13.72 -7.66 -6.12
C ASP A 81 13.14 -7.51 -4.71
N ARG A 82 14.04 -7.45 -3.73
CA ARG A 82 13.69 -7.27 -2.31
C ARG A 82 13.08 -5.89 -1.99
N GLU A 83 13.09 -4.97 -2.94
CA GLU A 83 12.50 -3.64 -2.77
C GLU A 83 10.99 -3.70 -2.53
N LEU A 84 10.30 -4.72 -3.06
CA LEU A 84 8.87 -4.92 -2.83
C LEU A 84 8.54 -5.33 -1.39
N LEU A 85 9.41 -6.12 -0.76
CA LEU A 85 9.26 -6.45 0.67
C LEU A 85 9.38 -5.18 1.52
N GLY A 86 10.31 -4.29 1.18
CA GLY A 86 10.44 -2.99 1.83
C GLY A 86 9.21 -2.08 1.64
N LEU A 87 8.62 -2.08 0.44
CA LEU A 87 7.36 -1.35 0.19
C LEU A 87 6.18 -1.97 0.95
N MET A 88 6.13 -3.29 1.08
CA MET A 88 5.10 -4.00 1.84
C MET A 88 5.17 -3.64 3.33
N ASP A 89 6.36 -3.70 3.94
CA ASP A 89 6.57 -3.30 5.34
C ASP A 89 6.19 -1.83 5.59
N TRP A 90 6.55 -0.94 4.66
CA TRP A 90 6.16 0.47 4.77
C TRP A 90 4.64 0.65 4.66
N ALA A 91 3.98 -0.02 3.72
CA ALA A 91 2.53 0.01 3.59
C ALA A 91 1.82 -0.51 4.86
N HIS A 92 2.35 -1.57 5.50
CA HIS A 92 1.87 -2.07 6.79
C HIS A 92 1.94 -1.01 7.88
N ARG A 93 3.09 -0.35 8.04
CA ARG A 93 3.25 0.71 9.02
C ARG A 93 2.24 1.84 8.81
N LEU A 94 2.07 2.31 7.57
CA LEU A 94 1.08 3.35 7.25
C LEU A 94 -0.36 2.90 7.55
N TYR A 95 -0.67 1.62 7.32
CA TYR A 95 -1.97 1.03 7.65
C TYR A 95 -2.24 1.02 9.16
N GLU A 96 -1.24 0.68 9.97
CA GLU A 96 -1.34 0.69 11.43
C GLU A 96 -1.47 2.12 11.99
N GLU A 97 -0.77 3.09 11.40
CA GLU A 97 -0.90 4.51 11.75
C GLU A 97 -2.32 5.05 11.47
N CYS A 98 -3.00 4.54 10.43
CA CYS A 98 -4.41 4.87 10.19
C CYS A 98 -5.35 4.33 11.28
N GLY A 99 -5.03 3.17 11.87
CA GLY A 99 -5.85 2.54 12.92
C GLY A 99 -5.58 3.08 14.33
N SER A 100 -4.35 3.54 14.58
CA SER A 100 -3.91 4.01 15.90
C SER A 100 -4.37 5.44 16.21
N GLY A 101 -4.79 6.22 15.20
CA GLY A 101 -5.30 7.58 15.37
C GLY A 101 -6.67 7.69 16.06
N LEU A 102 -7.30 6.58 16.43
CA LEU A 102 -8.60 6.54 17.14
C LEU A 102 -8.50 6.35 18.66
N ASP A 103 -7.29 6.17 19.22
CA ASP A 103 -7.05 5.89 20.65
C ASP A 103 -6.31 7.03 21.39
N GLN A 104 -6.49 8.29 20.95
CA GLN A 104 -6.03 9.47 21.71
C GLN A 104 -7.11 10.57 21.69
N GLY A 105 -8.21 10.31 22.39
CA GLY A 105 -9.20 11.31 22.76
C GLY A 105 -9.48 11.19 24.25
N ASP A 106 -8.80 12.04 25.03
CA ASP A 106 -9.10 12.38 26.43
C ASP A 106 -10.47 13.06 26.54
#